data_AF-A0AAV3VX58-F1
#
_entry.id   AF-A0AAV3VX58-F1
#
_cell.length_a   1.000
_cell.length_b   1.000
_cell.length_c   1.000
_cell.angle_alpha   90.00
_cell.angle_beta   90.00
_cell.angle_gamma   90.00
#
_symmetry.space_group_name_H-M   'P 1'
#
loop_
_entity.id
_entity.type
_entity.pdbx_description
1 polymer ?
#
loop_
_entity_poly.entity_id
_entity_poly.type
_entity_poly.pdbx_seq_one_letter_code
_entity_poly.pdbx_strand_id
1 'polypeptide(L)' 'MDRKANYEERAEIVAFCISNNDDYQATADKFKVSYQQVYTWVKNKKLMDMKN' A
#
# COMPACT_ATOMS: atom_id res chain seq x y z
N MET A 1 5.29 -13.99 11.53
CA MET A 1 6.05 -13.06 10.67
C MET A 1 6.41 -11.83 11.50
N ASP A 2 7.63 -11.33 11.35
CA ASP A 2 8.19 -10.25 12.15
C ASP A 2 7.45 -8.93 11.87
N ARG A 3 7.25 -8.09 12.90
CA ARG A 3 6.57 -6.79 12.77
C ARG A 3 7.31 -5.88 11.79
N LYS A 4 8.64 -5.98 11.69
CA LYS A 4 9.45 -5.19 10.73
C LYS A 4 9.13 -5.54 9.27
N ALA A 5 9.07 -6.84 8.95
CA ALA A 5 8.76 -7.31 7.61
C ALA A 5 7.41 -6.77 7.12
N ASN A 6 6.39 -6.72 7.99
CA ASN A 6 5.08 -6.17 7.65
C ASN A 6 5.08 -4.67 7.33
N TYR A 7 6.02 -3.87 7.86
CA TYR A 7 6.09 -2.43 7.55
C TYR A 7 6.79 -2.16 6.22
N GLU A 8 7.90 -2.85 5.96
CA GLU A 8 8.62 -2.77 4.68
C GLU A 8 7.75 -3.28 3.53
N GLU A 9 7.11 -4.43 3.72
CA GLU A 9 6.17 -4.99 2.74
C GLU A 9 5.00 -4.04 2.46
N ARG A 10 4.42 -3.41 3.50
CA ARG A 10 3.37 -2.39 3.29
C ARG A 10 3.87 -1.16 2.55
N ALA A 11 5.11 -0.74 2.79
CA ALA A 11 5.69 0.39 2.07
C ALA A 11 5.90 0.05 0.59
N GLU A 12 6.37 -1.16 0.28
CA GLU A 12 6.49 -1.67 -1.08
C GLU A 12 5.13 -1.77 -1.79
N ILE A 13 4.11 -2.30 -1.12
CA ILE A 13 2.73 -2.39 -1.64
C ILE A 13 2.19 -1.01 -2.01
N VAL A 14 2.35 -0.02 -1.13
CA VAL A 14 1.89 1.35 -1.39
C VAL A 14 2.66 1.98 -2.54
N ALA A 15 3.99 1.85 -2.56
CA ALA A 15 4.82 2.39 -3.63
C ALA A 15 4.45 1.79 -4.98
N PHE A 16 4.28 0.47 -5.04
CA PHE A 16 3.85 -0.24 -6.25
C PHE A 16 2.48 0.26 -6.73
N CYS A 17 1.50 0.41 -5.82
CA CYS A 17 0.17 0.91 -6.17
C CYS A 17 0.22 2.30 -6.80
N ILE A 18 0.99 3.22 -6.20
CA ILE A 18 1.12 4.60 -6.68
C ILE A 18 1.84 4.64 -8.04
N SER A 19 2.93 3.88 -8.20
CA SER A 19 3.65 3.78 -9.48
C SER A 19 2.82 3.13 -10.59
N ASN A 20 1.87 2.26 -10.24
CA ASN A 20 0.97 1.61 -11.18
C ASN A 20 -0.36 2.39 -11.36
N ASN A 21 -0.30 3.72 -11.30
CA ASN A 21 -1.44 4.62 -11.53
C ASN A 21 -2.64 4.37 -10.59
N ASP A 22 -2.35 4.13 -9.30
CA ASP A 22 -3.35 3.82 -8.27
C ASP A 22 -4.21 2.58 -8.59
N ASP A 23 -3.65 1.58 -9.27
CA ASP A 23 -4.33 0.31 -9.53
C ASP A 23 -4.35 -0.59 -8.28
N TYR A 24 -5.34 -0.34 -7.43
CA TYR A 24 -5.57 -1.07 -6.19
C TYR A 24 -5.87 -2.55 -6.41
N GLN A 25 -6.55 -2.89 -7.51
CA GLN A 25 -6.97 -4.26 -7.80
C GLN A 25 -5.77 -5.11 -8.22
N ALA A 26 -4.98 -4.65 -9.19
CA ALA A 26 -3.77 -5.35 -9.60
C ALA A 26 -2.75 -5.48 -8.46
N THR A 27 -2.67 -4.45 -7.60
CA THR A 27 -1.82 -4.48 -6.41
C THR A 27 -2.28 -5.54 -5.41
N ALA A 28 -3.58 -5.58 -5.09
CA ALA A 28 -4.15 -6.59 -4.20
C ALA A 28 -3.87 -8.02 -4.70
N ASP A 29 -4.07 -8.26 -6.00
CA ASP A 29 -3.88 -9.56 -6.64
C ASP A 29 -2.40 -10.00 -6.68
N LYS A 30 -1.47 -9.04 -6.88
CA LYS A 30 -0.02 -9.27 -6.90
C LYS A 30 0.52 -9.65 -5.53
N PHE A 31 0.11 -8.92 -4.48
CA PHE A 31 0.63 -9.10 -3.13
C PHE A 31 -0.24 -10.02 -2.26
N LYS A 32 -1.33 -10.58 -2.81
CA LYS A 32 -2.26 -11.47 -2.09
C LYS A 32 -2.83 -10.83 -0.82
N VAL A 33 -3.09 -9.53 -0.88
CA VAL A 33 -3.75 -8.76 0.18
C VAL A 33 -5.14 -8.32 -0.29
N SER A 34 -6.00 -7.89 0.63
CA SER A 34 -7.32 -7.41 0.23
C SER A 34 -7.24 -6.02 -0.41
N TYR A 35 -8.14 -5.74 -1.36
CA TYR A 35 -8.32 -4.42 -1.95
C TYR A 35 -8.46 -3.33 -0.87
N GLN A 36 -9.27 -3.60 0.17
CA GLN A 36 -9.49 -2.66 1.28
C GLN A 36 -8.21 -2.36 2.06
N GLN A 37 -7.30 -3.33 2.20
CA GLN A 37 -6.01 -3.12 2.85
C GLN A 37 -5.14 -2.17 2.02
N VAL A 38 -5.01 -2.42 0.71
CA VAL A 38 -4.24 -1.56 -0.20
C VAL A 38 -4.79 -0.12 -0.17
N TYR A 39 -6.11 0.03 -0.33
CA TYR A 39 -6.77 1.33 -0.31
C TYR A 39 -6.51 2.09 1.01
N THR A 40 -6.65 1.41 2.16
CA THR A 40 -6.40 2.02 3.47
C THR A 40 -4.95 2.45 3.63
N TRP A 41 -3.99 1.63 3.19
CA TRP A 41 -2.57 1.95 3.32
C TRP A 41 -2.16 3.12 2.42
N VAL A 42 -2.60 3.12 1.16
CA VAL A 42 -2.32 4.21 0.21
C VAL A 42 -2.96 5.51 0.67
N LYS A 43 -4.22 5.47 1.11
CA LYS A 43 -4.93 6.64 1.64
C LYS A 43 -4.21 7.24 2.86
N ASN A 44 -3.79 6.41 3.81
CA ASN A 44 -3.07 6.88 5.00
C ASN A 44 -1.73 7.54 4.64
N LYS A 45 -1.02 7.01 3.64
CA LYS A 45 0.24 7.59 3.14
C LYS A 45 0.03 8.96 2.51
N LYS A 46 -0.91 9.09 1.56
CA LYS A 46 -1.26 10.37 0.91
C LYS A 46 -1.73 11.43 1.93
N LEU A 47 -2.49 11.01 2.95
CA LEU A 47 -2.93 11.91 4.03
C LEU A 47 -1.79 12.38 4.93
N MET A 48 -0.71 11.61 5.07
CA MET A 48 0.48 12.00 5.81
C MET A 48 1.32 13.01 5.02
N ASP A 49 1.42 12.83 3.70
CA ASP A 49 2.16 13.73 2.82
C ASP A 49 1.52 15.13 2.72
N MET A 50 0.19 15.24 2.83
CA MET A 50 -0.54 16.52 2.84
C MET A 50 -0.43 17.32 4.17
N LYS A 51 0.18 16.75 5.22
CA LYS A 51 0.27 17.38 6.54
C LYS A 51 1.66 17.93 6.87
N ASN A 52 2.58 17.92 5.92
CA ASN A 52 3.96 18.39 6.06
C ASN A 52 4.24 19.64 5.22
#